data_AF-A0A7L8G9E7-F1
#
_entry.id   AF-A0A7L8G9E7-F1
#
_cell.length_a   1.000
_cell.length_b   1.000
_cell.length_c   1.000
_cell.angle_alpha   90.00
_cell.angle_beta   90.00
_cell.angle_gamma   90.00
#
_symmetry.space_group_name_H-M   'P 1'
#
loop_
_entity.id
_entity.type
_entity.pdbx_description
1 polymer ?
#
loop_
_entity_poly.entity_id
_entity_poly.type
_entity_poly.pdbx_seq_one_letter_code
_entity_poly.pdbx_strand_id
1 'polypeptide(L)' 'LSDGLFLDSCRQISTLYPKIEFEEMIVDNTCMQLVSNPHQFDVMVTPNLYGNIVDNLCAGLVGGA' A
#
# COMPACT_ATOMS: atom_id res chain seq x y z
N LEU A 1 -10.58 2.17 14.35
CA LEU A 1 -10.65 3.64 14.47
C LEU A 1 -9.42 4.29 13.83
N SER A 2 -8.20 3.76 14.07
CA SER A 2 -6.95 4.24 13.48
C SER A 2 -6.92 4.20 11.94
N ASP A 3 -7.33 3.09 11.34
CA ASP A 3 -7.14 2.87 9.90
C ASP A 3 -8.11 3.71 9.06
N GLY A 4 -9.32 3.93 9.58
CA GLY A 4 -10.30 4.83 8.96
C GLY A 4 -9.81 6.27 8.91
N LEU A 5 -9.22 6.78 10.00
CA LEU A 5 -8.67 8.13 10.03
C LEU A 5 -7.51 8.31 9.04
N PHE A 6 -6.66 7.28 8.90
CA PHE A 6 -5.59 7.27 7.93
C PHE A 6 -6.12 7.32 6.49
N LEU A 7 -7.07 6.43 6.15
CA LEU A 7 -7.70 6.40 4.84
C LEU A 7 -8.40 7.71 4.50
N ASP A 8 -9.15 8.27 5.44
CA ASP A 8 -9.84 9.55 5.24
C ASP A 8 -8.86 10.70 5.00
N SER A 9 -7.72 10.71 5.72
CA SER A 9 -6.65 11.70 5.50
C SER A 9 -6.02 11.53 4.10
N CYS A 10 -5.73 10.30 3.69
CA CYS A 10 -5.19 10.02 2.35
C CYS A 10 -6.17 10.41 1.24
N ARG A 11 -7.47 10.12 1.41
CA ARG A 11 -8.53 10.54 0.48
C ARG A 11 -8.65 12.06 0.38
N GLN A 12 -8.52 12.78 1.49
CA GLN A 12 -8.56 14.24 1.45
C GLN A 12 -7.37 14.81 0.68
N ILE A 13 -6.17 14.30 0.92
CA ILE A 13 -4.96 14.76 0.23
C ILE A 13 -4.97 14.36 -1.26
N SER A 14 -5.52 13.21 -1.63
CA SER A 14 -5.57 12.80 -3.04
C SER A 14 -6.38 13.78 -3.91
N THR A 15 -7.39 14.45 -3.34
CA THR A 15 -8.14 15.49 -4.06
C THR A 15 -7.29 16.69 -4.50
N LEU A 16 -6.17 16.95 -3.81
CA LEU A 16 -5.23 18.02 -4.15
C LEU A 16 -4.29 17.62 -5.30
N TYR A 17 -4.20 16.34 -5.62
CA TYR A 17 -3.30 15.78 -6.64
C TYR A 17 -4.07 14.95 -7.67
N PRO A 18 -4.97 15.55 -8.48
CA PRO A 18 -5.84 14.82 -9.42
C PRO A 18 -5.11 14.13 -10.58
N LYS A 19 -3.80 14.37 -10.73
CA LYS A 19 -2.95 13.71 -11.73
C LYS A 19 -2.43 12.35 -11.27
N ILE A 20 -2.56 12.03 -9.98
CA ILE A 20 -2.11 10.78 -9.38
C ILE A 20 -3.35 9.93 -9.15
N GLU A 21 -3.37 8.74 -9.72
CA GLU A 21 -4.44 7.77 -9.45
C GLU A 21 -4.32 7.28 -7.99
N PHE A 22 -5.41 7.37 -7.25
CA PHE A 22 -5.48 6.95 -5.86
C PHE A 22 -6.42 5.76 -5.73
N GLU A 23 -5.87 4.63 -5.29
CA GLU A 23 -6.61 3.42 -5.00
C GLU A 23 -6.42 3.01 -3.54
N GLU A 24 -7.44 2.38 -2.97
CA GLU A 24 -7.40 1.84 -1.62
C GLU A 24 -7.59 0.32 -1.65
N MET A 25 -6.78 -0.38 -0.87
CA MET A 25 -6.78 -1.83 -0.83
C MET A 25 -6.59 -2.32 0.59
N ILE A 26 -7.30 -3.40 0.96
CA ILE A 26 -7.10 -4.08 2.24
C ILE A 26 -5.73 -4.77 2.21
N VAL A 27 -5.02 -4.74 3.35
CA VAL A 27 -3.65 -5.29 3.46
C VAL A 27 -3.55 -6.75 3.03
N ASP A 28 -4.52 -7.59 3.40
CA ASP A 28 -4.54 -9.01 3.01
C ASP A 28 -4.57 -9.20 1.48
N ASN A 29 -5.43 -8.45 0.80
CA ASN A 29 -5.50 -8.48 -0.67
C ASN A 29 -4.23 -7.91 -1.29
N THR A 30 -3.66 -6.85 -0.70
CA THR A 30 -2.39 -6.25 -1.15
C THR A 30 -1.27 -7.27 -1.10
N CYS A 31 -1.12 -8.02 0.00
CA CYS A 31 -0.11 -9.07 0.15
C CYS A 31 -0.29 -10.18 -0.90
N MET A 32 -1.51 -10.67 -1.12
CA MET A 32 -1.79 -11.70 -2.13
C MET A 32 -1.46 -11.22 -3.55
N GLN A 33 -1.78 -9.97 -3.86
CA GLN A 33 -1.52 -9.38 -5.16
C GLN A 33 -0.04 -9.06 -5.38
N LEU A 34 0.70 -8.67 -4.35
CA LEU A 34 2.14 -8.46 -4.42
C LEU A 34 2.89 -9.74 -4.82
N VAL A 35 2.47 -10.89 -4.28
CA VAL A 35 3.06 -12.18 -4.65
C VAL A 35 2.65 -12.60 -6.06
N SER A 36 1.40 -12.36 -6.45
CA SER A 36 0.85 -12.87 -7.71
C SER A 36 1.19 -12.00 -8.94
N ASN A 37 1.17 -10.68 -8.77
CA ASN A 37 1.45 -9.70 -9.82
C ASN A 37 1.98 -8.39 -9.19
N PRO A 38 3.27 -8.33 -8.82
CA PRO A 38 3.84 -7.15 -8.17
C PRO A 38 3.89 -5.91 -9.08
N HIS A 39 3.90 -6.09 -10.40
CA HIS A 39 4.10 -5.00 -11.38
C HIS A 39 2.94 -4.01 -11.49
N GLN A 40 1.80 -4.29 -10.86
CA GLN A 40 0.67 -3.36 -10.82
C GLN A 40 0.86 -2.22 -9.81
N PHE A 41 1.79 -2.38 -8.86
CA PHE A 41 2.04 -1.39 -7.82
C PHE A 41 3.21 -0.47 -8.22
N ASP A 42 3.01 0.84 -8.04
CA ASP A 42 4.04 1.86 -8.24
C ASP A 42 4.46 2.48 -6.89
N VAL A 43 3.50 3.10 -6.18
CA VAL A 43 3.73 3.70 -4.87
C VAL A 43 2.72 3.16 -3.85
N MET A 44 3.21 2.64 -2.73
CA MET A 44 2.39 2.15 -1.62
C MET A 44 2.57 3.03 -0.39
N VAL A 45 1.46 3.49 0.18
CA VAL A 45 1.44 4.31 1.41
C VAL A 45 0.64 3.57 2.46
N THR A 46 1.29 3.24 3.58
CA THR A 46 0.70 2.40 4.62
C THR A 46 1.06 2.91 6.04
N PRO A 47 0.22 2.62 7.05
CA PRO A 47 0.59 2.75 8.45
C PRO A 47 1.81 1.89 8.83
N ASN A 48 2.53 2.29 9.89
CA ASN A 48 3.81 1.71 10.30
C ASN A 48 3.84 0.16 10.33
N LEU A 49 2.84 -0.47 10.95
CA LEU A 49 2.78 -1.93 11.07
C LEU A 49 2.62 -2.62 9.70
N TYR A 50 1.69 -2.14 8.88
CA TYR A 50 1.44 -2.72 7.55
C TYR A 50 2.61 -2.47 6.60
N GLY A 51 3.25 -1.30 6.71
CA GLY A 51 4.46 -1.00 5.96
C GLY A 51 5.59 -1.98 6.25
N ASN A 52 5.81 -2.34 7.52
CA ASN A 52 6.86 -3.32 7.85
C ASN A 52 6.55 -4.74 7.31
N ILE A 53 5.27 -5.14 7.28
CA ILE A 53 4.86 -6.44 6.71
C ILE A 53 5.10 -6.44 5.19
N VAL A 54 4.62 -5.41 4.50
CA VAL A 54 4.75 -5.28 3.04
C VAL A 54 6.21 -5.16 2.61
N ASP A 55 7.02 -4.40 3.34
CA ASP A 55 8.45 -4.24 3.06
C ASP A 55 9.21 -5.57 3.14
N ASN A 56 8.97 -6.36 4.20
CA ASN A 56 9.55 -7.69 4.33
C ASN A 56 9.09 -8.65 3.21
N LEU A 57 7.82 -8.56 2.80
CA LEU A 57 7.29 -9.35 1.69
C LEU A 57 7.98 -8.99 0.37
N CYS A 58 8.10 -7.70 0.06
CA CYS A 58 8.79 -7.20 -1.12
C CYS A 58 10.27 -7.63 -1.12
N ALA A 59 10.95 -7.51 0.02
CA ALA A 59 12.33 -7.98 0.18
C ALA A 59 12.45 -9.48 -0.13
N GLY A 60 11.51 -10.30 0.36
CA GLY A 60 11.46 -11.73 0.05
C GLY A 60 11.26 -12.02 -1.44
N LEU A 61 10.42 -11.24 -2.13
CA LEU A 61 10.13 -11.43 -3.57
C LEU A 61 11.35 -11.15 -4.47
N VAL A 62 12.21 -10.21 -4.08
CA VAL A 62 13.43 -9.88 -4.84
C VAL A 62 14.63 -10.77 -4.51
N GLY A 63 14.47 -11.75 -3.61
CA GLY A 63 15.52 -12.70 -3.23
C GLY A 63 16.08 -12.55 -1.82
N GLY A 64 15.54 -11.64 -1.00
CA GLY A 64 15.93 -11.45 0.41
C GLY A 64 17.17 -10.57 0.60
N ALA A 65 17.24 -9.92 1.77
CA ALA A 65 18.26 -8.93 2.17
C ALA A 65 19.73 -9.39 2.03
#